data_AF-A0A3B3DLT8-F1
#
_entry.id   AF-A0A3B3DLT8-F1
#
_cell.length_a   1.000
_cell.length_b   1.000
_cell.length_c   1.000
_cell.angle_alpha   90.00
_cell.angle_beta   90.00
_cell.angle_gamma   90.00
#
_symmetry.space_group_name_H-M   'P 1'
#
loop_
_entity.id
_entity.type
_entity.pdbx_description
1 polymer ?
#
loop_
_entity_poly.entity_id
_entity_poly.type
_entity_poly.pdbx_seq_one_letter_code
_entity_poly.pdbx_strand_id
1 'polypeptide(L)'
;MTPPLLQSHLEKKRACNTPTSQQHKEEYISAKMMKGMIIKNMSFKVGQTLTVVGVAKPDATNFVLNIGPNEQDITFHLNPRFNAHGDENTVVCNSYEGGCWGEEVREGGFPFQQGEEFKIGVEFRPTEFVVTLSDGSTIFFPNRMSAEKYSFLSFEGEARITSIEIK
;
A
#
# COMPACT_ATOMS: atom_id res chain seq x y z
N MET A 1 -25.71 6.30 -26.56
CA MET A 1 -24.50 7.04 -26.14
C MET A 1 -24.17 6.61 -24.73
N THR A 2 -23.06 5.91 -24.52
CA THR A 2 -22.59 5.53 -23.18
C THR A 2 -22.03 6.77 -22.47
N PRO A 3 -22.35 7.01 -21.18
CA PRO A 3 -21.83 8.17 -20.46
C PRO A 3 -20.28 8.17 -20.43
N PRO A 4 -19.61 9.34 -20.49
CA PRO A 4 -18.14 9.43 -20.50
C PRO A 4 -17.48 8.69 -19.33
N LEU A 5 -18.11 8.68 -18.16
CA LEU A 5 -17.66 7.93 -16.99
C LEU A 5 -17.68 6.41 -17.21
N LEU A 6 -18.70 5.89 -17.91
CA LEU A 6 -18.82 4.47 -18.20
C LEU A 6 -17.77 4.02 -19.24
N GLN A 7 -17.46 4.89 -20.20
CA GLN A 7 -16.39 4.67 -21.19
C GLN A 7 -15.02 4.59 -20.48
N SER A 8 -14.73 5.54 -19.59
CA SER A 8 -13.47 5.57 -18.83
C SER A 8 -13.30 4.36 -17.91
N HIS A 9 -14.40 3.86 -17.32
CA HIS A 9 -14.39 2.65 -16.48
C HIS A 9 -14.17 1.38 -17.30
N LEU A 10 -14.77 1.29 -18.50
CA LEU A 10 -14.57 0.18 -19.43
C LEU A 10 -13.16 0.15 -20.01
N GLU A 11 -12.57 1.31 -20.28
CA GLU A 11 -11.20 1.45 -20.76
C GLU A 11 -10.18 1.08 -19.68
N LYS A 12 -10.36 1.56 -18.43
CA LYS A 12 -9.57 1.11 -17.28
C LYS A 12 -9.64 -0.41 -17.08
N LYS A 13 -10.84 -1.00 -17.19
CA LYS A 13 -11.02 -2.46 -17.09
C LYS A 13 -10.35 -3.23 -18.23
N ARG A 14 -10.29 -2.69 -19.45
CA ARG A 14 -9.58 -3.33 -20.58
C ARG A 14 -8.07 -3.24 -20.42
N ALA A 15 -7.53 -2.10 -19.99
CA ALA A 15 -6.08 -1.91 -19.77
C ALA A 15 -5.53 -2.85 -18.68
N CYS A 16 -6.35 -3.15 -17.67
CA CYS A 16 -6.05 -4.03 -16.54
C CYS A 16 -6.15 -5.54 -16.84
N ASN A 17 -6.66 -5.93 -18.01
CA ASN A 17 -6.69 -7.33 -18.44
C ASN A 17 -5.53 -7.69 -19.37
N THR A 18 -4.43 -6.94 -19.31
CA THR A 18 -3.18 -7.29 -20.00
C THR A 18 -2.49 -8.47 -19.29
N PRO A 19 -1.71 -9.30 -20.01
CA PRO A 19 -0.98 -10.43 -19.40
C PRO A 19 -0.12 -10.03 -18.20
N THR A 20 0.52 -8.87 -18.24
CA THR A 20 1.30 -8.29 -17.14
C THR A 20 0.44 -7.94 -15.93
N SER A 21 -0.75 -7.36 -16.15
CA SER A 21 -1.70 -7.07 -15.07
C SER A 21 -2.30 -8.34 -14.47
N GLN A 22 -2.40 -9.41 -15.26
CA GLN A 22 -2.87 -10.72 -14.80
C GLN A 22 -1.84 -11.40 -13.89
N GLN A 23 -0.55 -11.26 -14.20
CA GLN A 23 0.54 -11.71 -13.33
C GLN A 23 0.57 -10.93 -12.00
N HIS A 24 0.40 -9.60 -12.03
CA HIS A 24 0.24 -8.79 -10.81
C HIS A 24 -1.04 -9.10 -10.02
N LYS A 25 -2.10 -9.57 -10.70
CA LYS A 25 -3.34 -10.03 -10.05
C LYS A 25 -3.14 -11.37 -9.35
N GLU A 26 -2.35 -12.27 -9.93
CA GLU A 26 -1.97 -13.54 -9.32
C GLU A 26 -1.03 -13.34 -8.13
N GLU A 27 -0.08 -12.42 -8.23
CA GLU A 27 0.75 -11.98 -7.09
C GLU A 27 -0.11 -11.37 -5.97
N TYR A 28 -1.10 -10.53 -6.29
CA TYR A 28 -2.06 -10.00 -5.29
C TYR A 28 -2.87 -11.11 -4.63
N ILE A 29 -3.39 -12.08 -5.40
CA ILE A 29 -4.13 -13.22 -4.83
C ILE A 29 -3.22 -14.10 -3.98
N SER A 30 -1.97 -14.29 -4.39
CA SER A 30 -0.95 -15.04 -3.63
C SER A 30 -0.56 -14.33 -2.33
N ALA A 31 -0.34 -13.01 -2.37
CA ALA A 31 -0.09 -12.17 -1.20
C ALA A 31 -1.27 -12.19 -0.21
N LYS A 32 -2.50 -12.19 -0.73
CA LYS A 32 -3.74 -12.34 0.05
C LYS A 32 -3.90 -13.73 0.70
N MET A 33 -3.23 -14.75 0.16
CA MET A 33 -3.20 -16.12 0.72
C MET A 33 -2.09 -16.32 1.75
N MET A 34 -1.13 -15.39 1.87
CA MET A 34 -0.13 -15.42 2.94
C MET A 34 -0.71 -14.81 4.22
N LYS A 35 -0.51 -15.50 5.35
CA LYS A 35 -1.01 -15.11 6.69
C LYS A 35 -0.41 -13.77 7.14
N GLY A 36 -1.03 -12.68 6.70
CA GLY A 36 -0.80 -11.33 7.15
C GLY A 36 -1.65 -10.95 8.37
N MET A 37 -1.40 -9.78 8.93
CA MET A 37 -2.28 -9.18 9.93
C MET A 37 -3.34 -8.34 9.23
N ILE A 38 -4.61 -8.52 9.60
CA ILE A 38 -5.74 -7.76 9.04
C ILE A 38 -6.48 -7.06 10.18
N ILE A 39 -6.73 -5.76 10.00
CA ILE A 39 -7.54 -4.94 10.89
C ILE A 39 -8.72 -4.38 10.08
N LYS A 40 -9.93 -4.67 10.56
CA LYS A 40 -11.20 -4.20 9.98
C LYS A 40 -11.87 -3.23 10.94
N ASN A 41 -12.80 -2.44 10.42
CA ASN A 41 -13.59 -1.48 11.21
C ASN A 41 -12.72 -0.45 11.96
N MET A 42 -11.51 -0.18 11.47
CA MET A 42 -10.73 0.96 11.98
C MET A 42 -11.40 2.28 11.57
N SER A 43 -11.03 3.36 12.24
CA SER A 43 -11.44 4.71 11.89
C SER A 43 -10.21 5.57 11.69
N PHE A 44 -9.60 5.48 10.51
CA PHE A 44 -8.50 6.37 10.12
C PHE A 44 -9.03 7.48 9.23
N LYS A 45 -8.98 8.72 9.72
CA LYS A 45 -9.59 9.90 9.09
C LYS A 45 -8.55 10.94 8.72
N VAL A 46 -8.94 11.84 7.82
CA VAL A 46 -8.17 13.03 7.52
C VAL A 46 -7.81 13.78 8.80
N GLY A 47 -6.57 14.25 8.88
CA GLY A 47 -5.97 14.92 10.03
C GLY A 47 -5.35 13.98 11.05
N GLN A 48 -5.54 12.66 10.92
CA GLN A 48 -4.93 11.68 11.80
C GLN A 48 -3.61 11.14 11.25
N THR A 49 -2.79 10.60 12.15
CA THR A 49 -1.56 9.87 11.83
C THR A 49 -1.67 8.43 12.29
N LEU A 50 -1.46 7.50 11.36
CA LEU A 50 -1.22 6.09 11.64
C LEU A 50 0.28 5.89 11.87
N THR A 51 0.67 5.38 13.03
CA THR A 51 2.04 4.95 13.32
C THR A 51 2.11 3.44 13.39
N VAL A 52 3.03 2.85 12.64
CA VAL A 52 3.33 1.42 12.64
C VAL A 52 4.78 1.24 13.06
N VAL A 53 5.00 0.31 13.99
CA VAL A 53 6.34 -0.20 14.34
C VAL A 53 6.36 -1.68 14.06
N GLY A 54 7.44 -2.16 13.46
CA GLY A 54 7.64 -3.56 13.16
C GLY A 54 9.10 -3.90 12.96
N VAL A 55 9.39 -5.18 12.77
CA VAL A 55 10.74 -5.70 12.49
C VAL A 55 10.68 -6.47 11.18
N ALA A 56 11.49 -6.08 10.20
CA ALA A 56 11.63 -6.86 8.96
C ALA A 56 12.32 -8.19 9.29
N LYS A 57 11.90 -9.30 8.68
CA LYS A 57 12.58 -10.58 8.90
C LYS A 57 14.03 -10.52 8.37
N PRO A 58 14.98 -11.29 8.93
CA PRO A 58 16.38 -11.31 8.48
C PRO A 58 16.59 -11.69 7.01
N ASP A 59 15.62 -12.36 6.40
CA ASP A 59 15.62 -12.86 5.02
C ASP A 59 14.49 -12.24 4.18
N ALA A 60 13.89 -11.14 4.65
CA ALA A 60 12.75 -10.50 4.00
C ALA A 60 13.07 -10.07 2.55
N THR A 61 12.28 -10.51 1.59
CA THR A 61 12.27 -10.05 0.21
C THR A 61 11.49 -8.74 0.07
N ASN A 62 10.32 -8.68 0.71
CA ASN A 62 9.49 -7.49 0.83
C ASN A 62 8.52 -7.58 2.02
N PHE A 63 7.91 -6.45 2.38
CA PHE A 63 6.68 -6.43 3.16
C PHE A 63 5.74 -5.35 2.64
N VAL A 64 4.49 -5.38 3.09
CA VAL A 64 3.43 -4.51 2.59
C VAL A 64 2.61 -3.95 3.74
N LEU A 65 2.26 -2.68 3.61
CA LEU A 65 1.21 -2.01 4.37
C LEU A 65 0.12 -1.54 3.40
N ASN A 66 -1.10 -2.04 3.56
CA ASN A 66 -2.26 -1.65 2.75
C ASN A 66 -3.27 -0.89 3.60
N ILE A 67 -3.77 0.24 3.11
CA ILE A 67 -4.91 0.97 3.65
C ILE A 67 -6.01 1.00 2.58
N GLY A 68 -7.26 0.81 2.99
CA GLY A 68 -8.39 0.81 2.07
C GLY A 68 -9.75 1.01 2.73
N PRO A 69 -10.82 1.16 1.93
CA PRO A 69 -12.18 1.11 2.45
C PRO A 69 -12.57 -0.30 2.91
N ASN A 70 -12.02 -1.34 2.26
CA ASN A 70 -12.37 -2.74 2.45
C ASN A 70 -11.21 -3.65 1.98
N GLU A 71 -11.44 -4.96 1.92
CA GLU A 71 -10.44 -5.96 1.48
C GLU A 71 -10.24 -6.04 -0.03
N GLN A 72 -11.11 -5.42 -0.83
CA GLN A 72 -11.13 -5.52 -2.28
C GLN A 72 -10.37 -4.35 -2.92
N ASP A 73 -10.48 -3.16 -2.34
CA ASP A 73 -9.85 -1.94 -2.84
C ASP A 73 -8.79 -1.43 -1.85
N ILE A 74 -7.64 -1.01 -2.39
CA ILE A 74 -6.51 -0.46 -1.64
C ILE A 74 -6.31 0.97 -2.10
N THR A 75 -6.58 1.94 -1.23
CA THR A 75 -6.31 3.35 -1.56
C THR A 75 -4.83 3.67 -1.48
N PHE A 76 -4.08 2.96 -0.63
CA PHE A 76 -2.67 3.18 -0.39
C PHE A 76 -1.98 1.85 -0.08
N HIS A 77 -1.15 1.41 -1.00
CA HIS A 77 -0.27 0.25 -0.91
C HIS A 77 1.15 0.78 -0.75
N LEU A 78 1.79 0.52 0.38
CA LEU A 78 3.19 0.81 0.63
C LEU A 78 3.95 -0.50 0.67
N ASN A 79 4.91 -0.68 -0.24
CA ASN A 79 5.65 -1.93 -0.38
C ASN A 79 7.16 -1.69 -0.45
N PRO A 80 7.85 -1.71 0.69
CA PRO A 80 9.30 -1.81 0.74
C PRO A 80 9.75 -3.17 0.18
N ARG A 81 10.56 -3.13 -0.89
CA ARG A 81 11.17 -4.27 -1.58
C ARG A 81 12.67 -4.25 -1.31
N PHE A 82 13.15 -5.20 -0.51
CA PHE A 82 14.59 -5.43 -0.35
C PHE A 82 15.16 -6.01 -1.65
N ASN A 83 14.51 -7.05 -2.16
CA ASN A 83 14.78 -7.66 -3.45
C ASN A 83 13.53 -8.43 -3.91
N ALA A 84 12.64 -7.77 -4.65
CA ALA A 84 11.38 -8.36 -5.10
C ALA A 84 10.89 -7.69 -6.38
N HIS A 85 10.23 -8.46 -7.26
CA HIS A 85 9.63 -7.98 -8.51
C HIS A 85 10.59 -7.19 -9.44
N GLY A 86 11.89 -7.48 -9.36
CA GLY A 86 12.92 -6.79 -10.13
C GLY A 86 13.40 -5.45 -9.55
N ASP A 87 12.86 -5.04 -8.40
CA ASP A 87 13.33 -3.89 -7.63
C ASP A 87 14.27 -4.34 -6.50
N GLU A 88 15.37 -3.60 -6.28
CA GLU A 88 16.30 -3.76 -5.17
C GLU A 88 16.28 -2.50 -4.31
N ASN A 89 16.15 -2.65 -2.98
CA ASN A 89 16.10 -1.56 -2.00
C ASN A 89 15.26 -0.37 -2.45
N THR A 90 13.99 -0.64 -2.79
CA THR A 90 13.07 0.36 -3.31
C THR A 90 11.74 0.32 -2.55
N VAL A 91 11.20 1.48 -2.22
CA VAL A 91 9.83 1.60 -1.71
C VAL A 91 8.90 1.88 -2.89
N VAL A 92 7.91 1.01 -3.08
CA VAL A 92 6.89 1.18 -4.12
C VAL A 92 5.57 1.54 -3.47
N CYS A 93 4.98 2.65 -3.90
CA CYS A 93 3.63 3.06 -3.51
C CYS A 93 2.65 2.90 -4.68
N ASN A 94 1.45 2.40 -4.42
CA ASN A 94 0.40 2.31 -5.43
C ASN A 94 -1.01 2.31 -4.81
N SER A 95 -2.04 2.21 -5.64
CA SER A 95 -3.43 1.98 -5.29
C SER A 95 -3.96 0.80 -6.13
N TYR A 96 -4.91 0.05 -5.59
CA TYR A 96 -5.61 -1.02 -6.28
C TYR A 96 -7.11 -0.76 -6.23
N GLU A 97 -7.74 -0.47 -7.37
CA GLU A 97 -9.17 -0.12 -7.43
C GLU A 97 -9.85 -0.92 -8.55
N GLY A 98 -11.01 -1.52 -8.25
CA GLY A 98 -11.81 -2.19 -9.28
C GLY A 98 -11.11 -3.39 -9.95
N GLY A 99 -10.15 -3.99 -9.25
CA GLY A 99 -9.37 -5.14 -9.73
C GLY A 99 -8.02 -4.78 -10.36
N CYS A 100 -7.59 -3.52 -10.29
CA CYS A 100 -6.50 -3.00 -11.10
C CYS A 100 -5.53 -2.15 -10.30
N TRP A 101 -4.24 -2.40 -10.48
CA TRP A 101 -3.18 -1.52 -9.98
C TRP A 101 -3.17 -0.20 -10.75
N GLY A 102 -2.93 0.90 -10.03
CA GLY A 102 -2.68 2.21 -10.61
C GLY A 102 -1.22 2.38 -11.05
N GLU A 103 -0.82 3.63 -11.26
CA GLU A 103 0.57 4.00 -11.52
C GLU A 103 1.41 3.86 -10.24
N GLU A 104 2.58 3.24 -10.35
CA GLU A 104 3.51 3.08 -9.23
C GLU A 104 4.31 4.37 -8.98
N VAL A 105 4.51 4.71 -7.71
CA VAL A 105 5.40 5.79 -7.26
C VAL A 105 6.60 5.18 -6.53
N ARG A 106 7.82 5.53 -6.94
CA ARG A 106 9.09 5.02 -6.40
C ARG A 106 9.94 6.16 -5.88
N GLU A 107 9.60 6.70 -4.71
CA GLU A 107 10.26 7.86 -4.10
C GLU A 107 10.62 7.59 -2.63
N GLY A 108 11.47 8.44 -2.02
CA GLY A 108 11.71 8.45 -0.56
C GLY A 108 12.87 7.61 -0.01
N GLY A 109 13.70 7.03 -0.87
CA GLY A 109 14.85 6.21 -0.44
C GLY A 109 14.43 4.85 0.15
N PHE A 110 15.34 4.20 0.88
CA PHE A 110 15.11 2.87 1.46
C PHE A 110 15.74 2.69 2.85
N PRO A 111 15.17 3.31 3.91
CA PRO A 111 15.65 3.20 5.28
C PRO A 111 15.10 1.96 5.99
N PHE A 112 15.16 0.81 5.32
CA PHE A 112 14.76 -0.48 5.87
C PHE A 112 15.94 -1.43 5.83
N GLN A 113 16.14 -2.17 6.90
CA GLN A 113 17.17 -3.21 6.99
C GLN A 113 16.55 -4.52 7.49
N GLN A 114 16.95 -5.63 6.88
CA GLN A 114 16.51 -6.96 7.27
C GLN A 114 16.95 -7.25 8.71
N GLY A 115 16.04 -7.78 9.53
CA GLY A 115 16.29 -8.07 10.95
C GLY A 115 16.20 -6.88 11.88
N GLU A 116 16.00 -5.65 11.37
CA GLU A 116 15.94 -4.43 12.18
C GLU A 116 14.52 -3.89 12.34
N GLU A 117 14.35 -3.10 13.40
CA GLU A 117 13.11 -2.38 13.65
C GLU A 117 12.95 -1.21 12.66
N PHE A 118 11.73 -1.02 12.18
CA PHE A 118 11.34 0.13 11.40
C PHE A 118 10.15 0.82 12.05
N LYS A 119 10.02 2.13 11.74
CA LYS A 119 8.86 2.93 12.04
C LYS A 119 8.34 3.60 10.78
N ILE A 120 7.02 3.51 10.56
CA ILE A 120 6.31 4.17 9.47
C ILE A 120 5.23 5.05 10.09
N GLY A 121 5.30 6.36 9.85
CA GLY A 121 4.21 7.29 10.12
C GLY A 121 3.47 7.59 8.83
N VAL A 122 2.14 7.51 8.83
CA VAL A 122 1.29 7.87 7.68
C VAL A 122 0.33 8.97 8.15
N GLU A 123 0.61 10.21 7.77
CA GLU A 123 -0.31 11.33 7.96
C GLU A 123 -1.34 11.31 6.82
N PHE A 124 -2.63 11.32 7.16
CA PHE A 124 -3.70 11.34 6.18
C PHE A 124 -4.22 12.76 5.97
N ARG A 125 -3.96 13.33 4.80
CA ARG A 125 -4.46 14.64 4.36
C ARG A 125 -5.57 14.45 3.32
N PRO A 126 -6.39 15.49 3.05
CA PRO A 126 -7.47 15.38 2.07
C PRO A 126 -7.01 14.90 0.69
N THR A 127 -5.84 15.38 0.24
CA THR A 127 -5.32 15.14 -1.11
C THR A 127 -4.25 14.06 -1.19
N GLU A 128 -3.66 13.65 -0.06
CA GLU A 128 -2.47 12.80 -0.04
C GLU A 128 -2.27 12.06 1.28
N PHE A 129 -1.46 11.01 1.23
CA PHE A 129 -0.81 10.38 2.36
C PHE A 129 0.63 10.86 2.41
N VAL A 130 1.04 11.40 3.56
CA VAL A 130 2.44 11.77 3.80
C VAL A 130 3.05 10.74 4.70
N VAL A 131 4.00 9.99 4.15
CA VAL A 131 4.64 8.87 4.83
C VAL A 131 5.98 9.35 5.34
N THR A 132 6.24 9.21 6.64
CA THR A 132 7.54 9.47 7.27
C THR A 132 8.20 8.15 7.64
N LEU A 133 9.43 7.95 7.20
CA LEU A 133 10.22 6.73 7.46
C LEU A 133 11.18 6.92 8.65
N SER A 134 11.84 5.83 9.07
CA SER A 134 12.70 5.79 10.27
C SER A 134 13.82 6.84 10.27
N ASP A 135 14.38 7.18 9.11
CA ASP A 135 15.46 8.16 8.94
C ASP A 135 14.94 9.60 8.80
N GLY A 136 13.62 9.80 8.84
CA GLY A 136 12.97 11.09 8.63
C GLY A 136 12.69 11.44 7.16
N SER A 137 13.02 10.57 6.21
CA SER A 137 12.62 10.77 4.81
C SER A 137 11.10 10.71 4.65
N THR A 138 10.61 11.40 3.62
CA THR A 138 9.16 11.51 3.36
C THR A 138 8.78 11.05 1.96
N ILE A 139 7.67 10.32 1.85
CA ILE A 139 7.02 9.97 0.58
C ILE A 139 5.66 10.64 0.54
N PHE A 140 5.31 11.23 -0.60
CA PHE A 140 4.00 11.81 -0.86
C PHE A 140 3.25 10.91 -1.83
N PHE A 141 2.09 10.39 -1.42
CA PHE A 141 1.27 9.55 -2.27
C PHE A 141 -0.16 10.12 -2.38
N PRO A 142 -0.71 10.32 -3.59
CA PRO A 142 -2.02 10.95 -3.74
C PRO A 142 -3.16 10.09 -3.16
N ASN A 143 -4.13 10.74 -2.51
CA ASN A 143 -5.39 10.12 -2.08
C ASN A 143 -6.31 9.92 -3.29
N ARG A 144 -5.98 8.95 -4.15
CA ARG A 144 -6.63 8.74 -5.46
C ARG A 144 -8.14 8.50 -5.37
N MET A 145 -8.61 7.87 -4.28
CA MET A 145 -10.05 7.61 -4.07
C MET A 145 -10.80 8.80 -3.44
N SER A 146 -10.08 9.84 -3.00
CA SER A 146 -10.65 11.09 -2.44
C SER A 146 -11.65 10.89 -1.29
N ALA A 147 -11.54 9.80 -0.53
CA ALA A 147 -12.32 9.62 0.69
C ALA A 147 -11.67 10.36 1.86
N GLU A 148 -12.46 10.65 2.90
CA GLU A 148 -11.98 11.31 4.13
C GLU A 148 -11.78 10.34 5.30
N LYS A 149 -12.10 9.05 5.08
CA LYS A 149 -12.01 7.98 6.08
C LYS A 149 -11.78 6.62 5.42
N TYR A 150 -10.88 5.83 5.98
CA TYR A 150 -10.64 4.43 5.62
C TYR A 150 -10.81 3.51 6.82
N SER A 151 -11.22 2.27 6.54
CA SER A 151 -11.69 1.30 7.55
C SER A 151 -11.03 -0.08 7.47
N PHE A 152 -10.05 -0.23 6.58
CA PHE A 152 -9.30 -1.45 6.38
C PHE A 152 -7.80 -1.17 6.39
N LEU A 153 -7.07 -2.06 7.07
CA LEU A 153 -5.61 -2.12 7.10
C LEU A 153 -5.17 -3.57 6.99
N SER A 154 -4.21 -3.87 6.12
CA SER A 154 -3.52 -5.16 6.14
C SER A 154 -2.01 -5.00 6.11
N PHE A 155 -1.33 -5.97 6.69
CA PHE A 155 0.10 -6.16 6.58
C PHE A 155 0.36 -7.51 5.96
N GLU A 156 1.16 -7.54 4.89
CA GLU A 156 1.51 -8.74 4.15
C GLU A 156 3.05 -8.84 4.02
N GLY A 157 3.54 -10.00 3.60
CA GLY A 157 4.97 -10.25 3.42
C GLY A 157 5.73 -10.47 4.73
N GLU A 158 6.99 -10.08 4.73
CA GLU A 158 8.01 -10.60 5.65
C GLU A 158 8.42 -9.60 6.73
N ALA A 159 7.43 -9.08 7.45
CA ALA A 159 7.63 -8.25 8.63
C ALA A 159 6.76 -8.72 9.80
N ARG A 160 7.27 -8.54 11.03
CA ARG A 160 6.51 -8.73 12.27
C ARG A 160 6.13 -7.37 12.83
N ILE A 161 4.84 -7.05 12.80
CA ILE A 161 4.33 -5.80 13.37
C ILE A 161 4.25 -5.92 14.89
N THR A 162 4.72 -4.89 15.59
CA THR A 162 4.80 -4.85 17.06
C THR A 162 3.89 -3.79 17.66
N SER A 163 3.64 -2.69 16.95
CA SER A 163 2.76 -1.61 17.42
C SER A 163 2.01 -0.97 16.26
N ILE A 164 0.75 -0.64 16.53
CA ILE A 164 -0.12 0.15 15.65
C ILE A 164 -0.84 1.17 16.51
N GLU A 165 -0.73 2.44 16.13
CA GLU A 165 -1.38 3.54 16.82
C GLU A 165 -2.00 4.50 15.81
N ILE A 166 -3.22 4.96 16.06
CA ILE A 166 -3.86 6.04 15.31
C ILE A 166 -4.08 7.21 16.28
N LYS A 167 -3.53 8.37 15.95
CA LYS A 167 -3.74 9.63 16.67
C LYS A 167 -4.47 10.61 15.77
#